data_AF-A0A928L0Y6-F1
#
_entry.id   AF-A0A928L0Y6-F1
#
_cell.length_a   1.000
_cell.length_b   1.000
_cell.length_c   1.000
_cell.angle_alpha   90.00
_cell.angle_beta   90.00
_cell.angle_gamma   90.00
#
_symmetry.space_group_name_H-M   'P 1'
#
loop_
_entity.id
_entity.type
_entity.pdbx_description
1 polymer ?
#
loop_
_entity_poly.entity_id
_entity_poly.type
_entity_poly.pdbx_seq_one_letter_code
_entity_poly.pdbx_strand_id
1 'polypeptide(L)'
;MFWEKFQYLSEVKGVKPHTVLKELEISSGSANNWKKGTIPNGEILKKIADYFNVSIDSLLDFDENASVRLSSKKSVFKKLNSIPQRFNSLRTVVETSDEQKLAIAKYVGCPIWWLVNEQNIKFEPKETPFDSDNSILFIILDIMDGCADNDIDKAIQIQLSRVVIYRLAERGYGTEKLSIFTGIDQNKLNFILTGEENRDTSLNYGFNFSDLVYLKSVTGLDYPCLFSGTE
;
A
#
# COMPACT_ATOMS: atom_id res chain seq x y z
N MET A 1 14.52 6.53 -23.72
CA MET A 1 13.17 6.05 -23.39
C MET A 1 13.03 4.53 -23.44
N PHE A 2 12.76 3.87 -24.57
CA PHE A 2 12.52 2.40 -24.56
C PHE A 2 13.73 1.57 -24.06
N TRP A 3 14.93 1.84 -24.60
CA TRP A 3 16.12 1.07 -24.25
C TRP A 3 16.47 1.16 -22.76
N GLU A 4 16.37 2.36 -22.17
CA GLU A 4 16.59 2.58 -20.74
C GLU A 4 15.56 1.81 -19.90
N LYS A 5 14.27 1.80 -20.30
CA LYS A 5 13.23 1.03 -19.61
C LYS A 5 13.49 -0.47 -19.71
N PHE A 6 13.90 -0.96 -20.88
CA PHE A 6 14.28 -2.36 -21.08
C PHE A 6 15.49 -2.76 -20.23
N GLN A 7 16.50 -1.88 -20.10
CA GLN A 7 17.64 -2.11 -19.22
C GLN A 7 17.21 -2.18 -17.76
N TYR A 8 16.41 -1.21 -17.31
CA TYR A 8 15.87 -1.17 -15.94
C TYR A 8 15.08 -2.45 -15.61
N LEU A 9 14.16 -2.88 -16.49
CA LEU A 9 13.39 -4.11 -16.28
C LEU A 9 14.27 -5.37 -16.25
N SER A 10 15.35 -5.39 -17.05
CA SER A 10 16.33 -6.47 -17.03
C SER A 10 17.07 -6.51 -15.69
N GLU A 11 17.48 -5.35 -15.18
CA GLU A 11 18.15 -5.20 -13.89
C GLU A 11 17.26 -5.60 -12.71
N VAL A 12 16.02 -5.12 -12.67
CA VAL A 12 15.01 -5.50 -11.65
C VAL A 12 14.78 -7.02 -11.63
N LYS A 13 14.77 -7.66 -12.80
CA LYS A 13 14.61 -9.12 -12.93
C LYS A 13 15.93 -9.89 -12.69
N GLY A 14 17.06 -9.20 -12.50
CA GLY A 14 18.37 -9.81 -12.25
C GLY A 14 18.99 -10.50 -13.48
N VAL A 15 18.56 -10.15 -14.69
CA VAL A 15 19.02 -10.76 -15.95
C VAL A 15 19.72 -9.73 -16.84
N LYS A 16 20.72 -10.18 -17.62
CA LYS A 16 21.39 -9.27 -18.56
C LYS A 16 20.51 -9.02 -19.78
N PRO A 17 20.43 -7.79 -20.32
CA PRO A 17 19.63 -7.47 -21.50
C PRO A 17 19.88 -8.40 -22.71
N HIS A 18 21.14 -8.79 -22.94
CA HIS A 18 21.49 -9.73 -24.01
C HIS A 18 20.95 -11.15 -23.79
N THR A 19 20.82 -11.58 -22.53
CA THR A 19 20.21 -12.86 -22.18
C THR A 19 18.72 -12.83 -22.50
N VAL A 20 18.03 -11.74 -22.15
CA VAL A 20 16.60 -11.56 -22.46
C VAL A 20 16.34 -11.60 -23.97
N LEU A 21 17.16 -10.93 -24.76
CA LEU A 21 17.06 -10.97 -26.22
C LEU A 21 17.18 -12.40 -26.76
N LYS A 22 18.13 -13.18 -26.21
CA LYS A 22 18.35 -14.56 -26.60
C LYS A 22 17.15 -15.45 -26.24
N GLU A 23 16.61 -15.31 -25.04
CA GLU A 23 15.42 -16.05 -24.58
C GLU A 23 14.16 -15.72 -25.39
N LEU A 24 14.06 -14.49 -25.90
CA LEU A 24 12.94 -14.04 -26.74
C LEU A 24 13.15 -14.25 -28.24
N GLU A 25 14.26 -14.88 -28.62
CA GLU A 25 14.67 -15.11 -30.01
C GLU A 25 14.73 -13.80 -30.83
N ILE A 26 15.17 -12.72 -30.18
CA ILE A 26 15.35 -11.40 -30.80
C ILE A 26 16.82 -11.23 -31.18
N SER A 27 17.07 -10.76 -32.40
CA SER A 27 18.44 -10.53 -32.88
C SER A 27 19.18 -9.51 -32.00
N SER A 28 20.46 -9.76 -31.74
CA SER A 28 21.32 -8.83 -31.00
C SER A 28 21.48 -7.47 -31.70
N GLY A 29 21.34 -7.44 -33.03
CA GLY A 29 21.35 -6.21 -33.83
C GLY A 29 20.20 -5.24 -33.51
N SER A 30 19.06 -5.76 -33.08
CA SER A 30 17.89 -4.95 -32.69
C SER A 30 18.20 -4.03 -31.49
N ALA A 31 19.02 -4.49 -30.54
CA ALA A 31 19.42 -3.69 -29.39
C ALA A 31 20.22 -2.43 -29.76
N ASN A 32 21.06 -2.51 -30.80
CA ASN A 32 21.81 -1.34 -31.28
C ASN A 32 20.89 -0.27 -31.87
N ASN A 33 19.77 -0.68 -32.49
CA ASN A 33 18.77 0.26 -33.00
C ASN A 33 17.99 0.91 -31.86
N TRP A 34 17.65 0.13 -30.83
CA TRP A 34 16.94 0.65 -29.66
C TRP A 34 17.78 1.62 -28.83
N LYS A 35 19.08 1.35 -28.69
CA LYS A 35 20.05 2.29 -28.11
C LYS A 35 20.11 3.62 -28.84
N LYS A 36 19.85 3.62 -30.16
CA LYS A 36 19.80 4.83 -31.00
C LYS A 36 18.42 5.52 -30.98
N GLY A 37 17.49 5.05 -30.16
CA GLY A 37 16.17 5.65 -29.98
C GLY A 37 15.07 5.05 -30.87
N THR A 38 15.34 3.98 -31.63
CA THR A 38 14.28 3.29 -32.39
C THR A 38 13.39 2.47 -31.46
N ILE A 39 12.07 2.53 -31.67
CA ILE A 39 11.11 1.72 -30.91
C ILE A 39 10.93 0.36 -31.61
N PRO A 40 10.84 -0.77 -30.88
CA PRO A 40 10.54 -2.06 -31.48
C PRO A 40 9.15 -2.10 -32.12
N ASN A 41 8.93 -3.04 -33.04
CA ASN A 41 7.59 -3.25 -33.60
C ASN A 41 6.62 -3.83 -32.55
N GLY A 42 5.31 -3.78 -32.84
CA GLY A 42 4.27 -4.22 -31.90
C GLY A 42 4.39 -5.67 -31.44
N GLU A 43 4.86 -6.58 -32.31
CA GLU A 43 5.06 -7.98 -31.95
C GLU A 43 6.20 -8.17 -30.95
N ILE A 44 7.33 -7.49 -31.16
CA ILE A 44 8.46 -7.53 -30.25
C ILE A 44 8.11 -6.82 -28.93
N LEU A 45 7.41 -5.68 -28.99
CA LEU A 45 6.92 -4.99 -27.80
C LEU A 45 6.04 -5.91 -26.96
N LYS A 46 5.11 -6.65 -27.59
CA LYS A 46 4.27 -7.63 -26.89
C LYS A 46 5.09 -8.76 -26.27
N LYS A 47 6.04 -9.35 -26.99
CA LYS A 47 6.93 -10.40 -26.45
C LYS A 47 7.70 -9.90 -25.23
N ILE A 48 8.26 -8.70 -25.30
CA ILE A 48 9.02 -8.08 -24.21
C ILE A 48 8.08 -7.76 -23.03
N ALA A 49 6.90 -7.22 -23.30
CA ALA A 49 5.89 -6.91 -22.30
C ALA A 49 5.45 -8.17 -21.55
N ASP A 50 5.18 -9.27 -22.27
CA ASP A 50 4.82 -10.55 -21.69
C ASP A 50 5.98 -11.15 -20.87
N TYR A 51 7.24 -11.00 -21.32
CA TYR A 51 8.43 -11.50 -20.63
C TYR A 51 8.69 -10.81 -19.29
N PHE A 52 8.54 -9.48 -19.25
CA PHE A 52 8.69 -8.69 -18.03
C PHE A 52 7.38 -8.53 -17.26
N ASN A 53 6.28 -9.07 -17.79
CA ASN A 53 4.94 -8.97 -17.26
C ASN A 53 4.47 -7.50 -17.04
N VAL A 54 4.80 -6.62 -17.98
CA VAL A 54 4.37 -5.20 -18.02
C VAL A 54 3.36 -4.96 -19.15
N SER A 55 2.73 -3.78 -19.23
CA SER A 55 1.95 -3.38 -20.41
C SER A 55 2.87 -2.85 -21.52
N ILE A 56 2.41 -2.88 -22.78
CA ILE A 56 3.13 -2.25 -23.88
C ILE A 56 3.25 -0.74 -23.64
N ASP A 57 2.19 -0.10 -23.14
CA ASP A 57 2.19 1.33 -22.81
C ASP A 57 3.27 1.65 -21.77
N SER A 58 3.45 0.80 -20.75
CA SER A 58 4.49 0.97 -19.73
C SER A 58 5.92 0.75 -20.25
N LEU A 59 6.11 0.06 -21.37
CA LEU A 59 7.44 -0.03 -22.02
C LEU A 59 7.80 1.27 -22.76
N LEU A 60 6.79 2.04 -23.15
CA LEU A 60 6.94 3.24 -23.97
C LEU A 60 6.91 4.51 -23.12
N ASP A 61 6.18 4.51 -22.00
CA ASP A 61 6.16 5.60 -21.03
C ASP A 61 7.22 5.44 -19.93
N PHE A 62 7.96 6.52 -19.72
CA PHE A 62 8.84 6.72 -18.57
C PHE A 62 8.07 7.41 -17.45
N ASP A 63 6.90 6.88 -17.09
CA ASP A 63 6.23 7.28 -15.87
C ASP A 63 6.76 6.38 -14.75
N GLU A 64 7.45 6.97 -13.77
CA GLU A 64 7.97 6.27 -12.57
C GLU A 64 6.83 5.72 -11.70
N ASN A 65 5.59 6.10 -12.01
CA ASN A 65 4.36 5.54 -11.47
C ASN A 65 4.08 4.17 -12.09
N ALA A 66 4.91 3.19 -11.71
CA ALA A 66 4.85 1.83 -12.18
C ALA A 66 3.45 1.23 -11.98
N SER A 67 2.78 0.94 -13.11
CA SER A 67 1.65 0.01 -13.13
C SER A 67 2.17 -1.38 -12.74
N VAL A 68 2.02 -1.71 -11.46
CA VAL A 68 2.33 -3.03 -10.91
C VAL A 68 1.43 -4.06 -11.60
N ARG A 69 2.01 -5.01 -12.34
CA ARG A 69 1.31 -6.23 -12.74
C ARG A 69 1.82 -7.41 -11.92
N LEU A 70 1.05 -7.80 -10.91
CA LEU A 70 1.14 -9.11 -10.28
C LEU A 70 0.59 -10.16 -11.26
N SER A 71 1.47 -10.98 -11.85
CA SER A 71 1.10 -12.05 -12.81
C SER A 71 0.11 -13.08 -12.24
N SER A 72 0.01 -13.22 -10.91
CA SER A 72 -0.92 -14.14 -10.24
C SER A 72 -2.36 -13.60 -10.08
N LYS A 73 -2.60 -12.31 -10.38
CA LYS A 73 -3.88 -11.62 -10.07
C LYS A 73 -4.67 -11.15 -11.28
N LYS A 74 -4.41 -11.60 -12.51
CA LYS A 74 -5.11 -11.11 -13.73
C LYS A 74 -6.65 -11.21 -13.64
N SER A 75 -7.17 -12.26 -13.00
CA SER A 75 -8.61 -12.42 -12.71
C SER A 75 -9.11 -11.47 -11.62
N VAL A 76 -8.31 -11.26 -10.57
CA VAL A 76 -8.59 -10.32 -9.47
C VAL A 76 -8.57 -8.88 -9.98
N PHE A 77 -7.61 -8.49 -10.81
CA PHE A 77 -7.58 -7.18 -11.46
C PHE A 77 -8.72 -6.98 -12.45
N LYS A 78 -9.12 -8.01 -13.21
CA LYS A 78 -10.33 -7.90 -14.06
C LYS A 78 -11.60 -7.71 -13.22
N LYS A 79 -11.68 -8.36 -12.04
CA LYS A 79 -12.74 -8.13 -11.05
C LYS A 79 -12.65 -6.72 -10.43
N LEU A 80 -11.47 -6.24 -10.06
CA LEU A 80 -11.25 -4.89 -9.54
C LEU A 80 -11.61 -3.82 -10.58
N ASN A 81 -11.20 -4.02 -11.84
CA ASN A 81 -11.56 -3.16 -12.98
C ASN A 81 -13.04 -3.25 -13.33
N SER A 82 -13.71 -4.36 -13.01
CA SER A 82 -15.16 -4.49 -13.13
C SER A 82 -15.94 -3.83 -12.00
N ILE A 83 -15.24 -3.27 -11.00
CA ILE A 83 -15.81 -2.42 -9.96
C ILE A 83 -15.16 -1.02 -10.08
N PRO A 84 -15.47 -0.22 -11.13
CA PRO A 84 -14.99 1.17 -11.25
C PRO A 84 -15.26 2.02 -10.00
N GLN A 85 -16.33 1.68 -9.28
CA GLN A 85 -16.72 2.30 -8.00
C GLN A 85 -15.63 2.16 -6.92
N ARG A 86 -14.86 1.06 -6.88
CA ARG A 86 -13.82 0.82 -5.87
C ARG A 86 -12.52 1.57 -6.17
N PHE A 87 -12.20 1.77 -7.45
CA PHE A 87 -11.08 2.62 -7.84
C PHE A 87 -11.35 4.10 -7.55
N ASN A 88 -12.60 4.55 -7.68
CA ASN A 88 -12.95 5.91 -7.28
C ASN A 88 -12.77 6.11 -5.77
N SER A 89 -13.20 5.16 -4.92
CA SER A 89 -12.93 5.19 -3.47
C SER A 89 -11.43 5.28 -3.14
N LEU A 90 -10.59 4.55 -3.91
CA LEU A 90 -9.14 4.54 -3.75
C LEU A 90 -8.44 5.79 -4.31
N ARG A 91 -9.08 6.52 -5.24
CA ARG A 91 -8.50 7.68 -5.96
C ARG A 91 -9.02 9.03 -5.46
N THR A 92 -10.09 9.07 -4.66
CA THR A 92 -10.45 10.29 -3.91
C THR A 92 -9.43 10.53 -2.81
N VAL A 93 -8.24 10.96 -3.22
CA VAL A 93 -7.25 11.63 -2.38
C VAL A 93 -7.89 12.95 -1.98
N VAL A 94 -8.66 12.93 -0.91
CA VAL A 94 -8.92 14.14 -0.13
C VAL A 94 -7.79 14.16 0.86
N GLU A 95 -6.75 14.96 0.58
CA GLU A 95 -5.71 15.25 1.57
C GLU A 95 -6.41 15.60 2.88
N THR A 96 -6.06 14.90 3.96
CA THR A 96 -6.71 15.13 5.24
C THR A 96 -6.49 16.59 5.64
N SER A 97 -7.56 17.35 5.83
CA SER A 97 -7.45 18.76 6.24
C SER A 97 -6.86 18.86 7.65
N ASP A 98 -6.29 20.00 8.01
CA ASP A 98 -5.71 20.18 9.34
C ASP A 98 -6.78 20.07 10.45
N GLU A 99 -8.02 20.49 10.16
CA GLU A 99 -9.17 20.29 11.05
C GLU A 99 -9.49 18.80 11.22
N GLN A 100 -9.47 18.02 10.13
CA GLN A 100 -9.69 16.58 10.17
C GLN A 100 -8.58 15.87 10.95
N LYS A 101 -7.31 16.20 10.72
CA LYS A 101 -6.17 15.67 11.49
C LYS A 101 -6.32 15.94 12.99
N LEU A 102 -6.72 17.16 13.35
CA LEU A 102 -6.95 17.53 14.75
C LEU A 102 -8.13 16.76 15.36
N ALA A 103 -9.22 16.59 14.61
CA ALA A 103 -10.39 15.85 15.06
C ALA A 103 -10.08 14.36 15.26
N ILE A 104 -9.37 13.74 14.31
CA ILE A 104 -8.89 12.35 14.42
C ILE A 104 -8.00 12.21 15.65
N ALA A 105 -7.01 13.10 15.83
CA ALA A 105 -6.09 13.07 16.97
C ALA A 105 -6.83 13.13 18.32
N LYS A 106 -7.85 13.99 18.42
CA LYS A 106 -8.71 14.07 19.63
C LYS A 106 -9.52 12.80 19.85
N TYR A 107 -10.10 12.24 18.78
CA TYR A 107 -10.93 11.04 18.82
C TYR A 107 -10.15 9.80 19.28
N VAL A 108 -8.92 9.61 18.79
CA VAL A 108 -8.07 8.47 19.18
C VAL A 108 -7.29 8.71 20.49
N GLY A 109 -7.26 9.96 20.98
CA GLY A 109 -6.55 10.34 22.19
C GLY A 109 -5.03 10.46 21.98
N CYS A 110 -4.59 11.09 20.89
CA CYS A 110 -3.17 11.27 20.58
C CYS A 110 -2.82 12.74 20.28
N PRO A 111 -1.55 13.15 20.40
CA PRO A 111 -1.13 14.45 19.88
C PRO A 111 -1.04 14.43 18.35
N ILE A 112 -1.44 15.55 17.71
CA ILE A 112 -1.42 15.68 16.24
C ILE A 112 -0.03 15.45 15.64
N TRP A 113 1.05 15.92 16.29
CA TRP A 113 2.42 15.74 15.81
C TRP A 113 2.86 14.28 15.76
N TRP A 114 2.25 13.42 16.59
CA TRP A 114 2.51 11.98 16.58
C TRP A 114 1.74 11.31 15.46
N LEU A 115 0.46 11.70 15.28
CA LEU A 115 -0.43 11.15 14.25
C LEU A 115 0.14 11.31 12.83
N VAL A 116 0.81 12.43 12.55
CA VAL A 116 1.34 12.77 11.22
C VAL A 116 2.80 12.35 11.01
N ASN A 117 3.39 11.57 11.93
CA ASN A 117 4.81 11.21 11.85
C ASN A 117 5.02 9.72 12.16
N GLU A 118 5.20 8.91 11.11
CA GLU A 118 5.37 7.45 11.17
C GLU A 118 6.62 6.97 11.94
N GLN A 119 7.60 7.84 12.20
CA GLN A 119 8.81 7.47 12.95
C GLN A 119 8.53 7.24 14.44
N ASN A 120 7.44 7.80 14.97
CA ASN A 120 7.07 7.62 16.37
C ASN A 120 6.31 6.29 16.56
N ILE A 121 7.00 5.24 17.00
CA ILE A 121 6.41 3.89 17.08
C ILE A 121 5.47 3.73 18.28
N LYS A 122 5.86 4.26 19.43
CA LYS A 122 5.12 4.05 20.68
C LYS A 122 3.91 4.97 20.75
N PHE A 123 2.72 4.37 20.86
CA PHE A 123 1.49 5.10 21.15
C PHE A 123 1.33 5.28 22.67
N GLU A 124 1.02 6.51 23.09
CA GLU A 124 0.72 6.84 24.47
C GLU A 124 -0.59 7.63 24.49
N PRO A 125 -1.68 7.05 25.05
CA PRO A 125 -2.98 7.70 25.07
C PRO A 125 -2.93 8.94 25.97
N LYS A 126 -3.55 10.03 25.50
CA LYS A 126 -3.84 11.22 26.29
C LYS A 126 -5.32 11.21 26.65
N GLU A 127 -5.63 11.59 27.90
CA GLU A 127 -7.00 11.90 28.28
C GLU A 127 -7.48 13.13 27.52
N THR A 128 -8.21 12.89 26.44
CA THR A 128 -8.95 13.92 25.71
C THR A 128 -10.43 13.78 26.05
N PRO A 129 -11.18 14.90 26.12
CA PRO A 129 -12.63 14.82 26.22
C PRO A 129 -13.13 14.00 25.02
N PHE A 130 -13.77 12.87 25.32
CA PHE A 130 -14.32 11.98 24.30
C PHE A 130 -15.40 12.72 23.52
N ASP A 131 -15.15 12.93 22.22
CA ASP A 131 -16.14 13.44 21.30
C ASP A 131 -16.82 12.24 20.63
N SER A 132 -18.12 12.06 20.87
CA SER A 132 -18.91 10.95 20.35
C SER A 132 -19.26 11.12 18.87
N ASP A 133 -18.61 12.03 18.17
CA ASP A 133 -18.89 12.29 16.77
C ASP A 133 -18.47 11.11 15.89
N ASN A 134 -19.45 10.27 15.55
CA ASN A 134 -19.30 9.16 14.63
C ASN A 134 -18.85 9.60 13.23
N SER A 135 -18.95 10.89 12.87
CA SER A 135 -18.42 11.41 11.61
C SER A 135 -16.90 11.20 11.50
N ILE A 136 -16.18 11.32 12.63
CA ILE A 136 -14.72 11.13 12.68
C ILE A 136 -14.34 9.67 12.45
N LEU A 137 -15.15 8.74 12.96
CA LEU A 137 -14.96 7.33 12.69
C LEU A 137 -15.06 7.04 11.19
N PHE A 138 -16.04 7.63 10.49
CA PHE A 138 -16.15 7.43 9.04
C PHE A 138 -14.92 7.97 8.30
N ILE A 139 -14.39 9.13 8.70
CA ILE A 139 -13.14 9.67 8.13
C ILE A 139 -11.98 8.68 8.36
N ILE A 140 -11.86 8.13 9.56
CA ILE A 140 -10.85 7.11 9.87
C ILE A 140 -11.03 5.88 8.96
N LEU A 141 -12.26 5.38 8.81
CA LEU A 141 -12.52 4.21 7.97
C LEU A 141 -12.23 4.49 6.49
N ASP A 142 -12.49 5.70 6.02
CA ASP A 142 -12.16 6.14 4.65
C ASP A 142 -10.64 6.16 4.44
N ILE A 143 -9.87 6.68 5.42
CA ILE A 143 -8.39 6.64 5.41
C ILE A 143 -7.87 5.19 5.37
N MET A 144 -8.54 4.27 6.07
CA MET A 144 -8.16 2.87 6.12
C MET A 144 -8.57 2.10 4.86
N ASP A 145 -9.63 2.51 4.15
CA ASP A 145 -9.99 1.92 2.85
C ASP A 145 -9.15 2.48 1.69
N GLY A 146 -8.67 3.72 1.83
CA GLY A 146 -7.86 4.42 0.84
C GLY A 146 -6.44 3.87 0.65
N CYS A 147 -5.87 4.16 -0.52
CA CYS A 147 -4.43 4.07 -0.75
C CYS A 147 -3.82 5.42 -0.40
N ALA A 148 -2.95 5.46 0.61
CA ALA A 148 -2.24 6.69 0.93
C ALA A 148 -1.20 7.01 -0.16
N ASP A 149 -1.47 8.08 -0.91
CA ASP A 149 -0.63 8.55 -2.02
C ASP A 149 0.36 9.65 -1.59
N ASN A 150 0.23 10.20 -0.38
CA ASN A 150 1.18 11.16 0.22
C ASN A 150 1.72 10.66 1.57
N ASP A 151 2.90 11.17 1.94
CA ASP A 151 3.62 10.74 3.15
C ASP A 151 2.85 11.00 4.45
N ILE A 152 2.04 12.06 4.50
CA ILE A 152 1.29 12.44 5.71
C ILE A 152 0.13 11.48 5.94
N ASP A 153 -0.71 11.24 4.93
CA ASP A 153 -1.85 10.33 5.03
C ASP A 153 -1.36 8.89 5.25
N LYS A 154 -0.21 8.53 4.67
CA LYS A 154 0.46 7.26 4.94
C LYS A 154 0.87 7.16 6.40
N ALA A 155 1.48 8.21 6.95
CA ALA A 155 1.82 8.27 8.36
C ALA A 155 0.57 8.15 9.24
N ILE A 156 -0.51 8.87 8.92
CA ILE A 156 -1.78 8.79 9.65
C ILE A 156 -2.31 7.35 9.65
N GLN A 157 -2.36 6.68 8.49
CA GLN A 157 -2.80 5.29 8.38
C GLN A 157 -1.94 4.33 9.24
N ILE A 158 -0.62 4.47 9.22
CA ILE A 158 0.31 3.68 10.04
C ILE A 158 0.06 3.93 11.52
N GLN A 159 -0.12 5.19 11.92
CA GLN A 159 -0.32 5.55 13.32
C GLN A 159 -1.66 5.08 13.86
N LEU A 160 -2.74 5.21 13.08
CA LEU A 160 -4.04 4.63 13.40
C LEU A 160 -3.95 3.10 13.57
N SER A 161 -3.12 2.43 12.77
CA SER A 161 -2.88 0.99 12.90
C SER A 161 -2.18 0.64 14.21
N ARG A 162 -1.23 1.47 14.66
CA ARG A 162 -0.57 1.31 15.97
C ARG A 162 -1.53 1.55 17.13
N VAL A 163 -2.47 2.50 17.00
CA VAL A 163 -3.57 2.68 17.96
C VAL A 163 -4.39 1.40 18.06
N VAL A 164 -4.80 0.82 16.93
CA VAL A 164 -5.55 -0.44 16.89
C VAL A 164 -4.80 -1.56 17.61
N ILE A 165 -3.51 -1.74 17.33
CA ILE A 165 -2.68 -2.74 18.03
C ILE A 165 -2.64 -2.50 19.54
N TYR A 166 -2.47 -1.25 19.96
CA TYR A 166 -2.46 -0.90 21.37
C TYR A 166 -3.79 -1.25 22.06
N ARG A 167 -4.94 -0.90 21.45
CA ARG A 167 -6.27 -1.21 21.99
C ARG A 167 -6.53 -2.72 22.02
N LEU A 168 -6.07 -3.44 21.00
CA LEU A 168 -6.10 -4.89 20.98
C LEU A 168 -5.31 -5.49 22.16
N ALA A 169 -4.12 -4.97 22.43
CA ALA A 169 -3.30 -5.41 23.56
C ALA A 169 -4.00 -5.15 24.91
N GLU A 170 -4.63 -3.99 25.11
CA GLU A 170 -5.43 -3.68 26.32
C GLU A 170 -6.57 -4.67 26.52
N ARG A 171 -7.16 -5.18 25.43
CA ARG A 171 -8.25 -6.18 25.44
C ARG A 171 -7.73 -7.63 25.46
N GLY A 172 -6.43 -7.84 25.69
CA GLY A 172 -5.83 -9.17 25.83
C GLY A 172 -5.41 -9.83 24.51
N TYR A 173 -5.33 -9.09 23.41
CA TYR A 173 -4.77 -9.49 22.12
C TYR A 173 -3.37 -8.92 21.93
N GLY A 174 -2.42 -9.39 22.76
CA GLY A 174 -1.01 -9.01 22.66
C GLY A 174 -0.32 -9.56 21.40
N THR A 175 0.96 -9.25 21.25
CA THR A 175 1.80 -9.61 20.09
C THR A 175 1.78 -11.11 19.78
N GLU A 176 1.80 -11.98 20.79
CA GLU A 176 1.75 -13.43 20.62
C GLU A 176 0.45 -13.88 19.92
N LYS A 177 -0.70 -13.32 20.31
CA LYS A 177 -1.99 -13.66 19.68
C LYS A 177 -2.11 -13.06 18.27
N LEU A 178 -1.58 -11.86 18.07
CA LEU A 178 -1.55 -11.22 16.74
C LEU A 178 -0.70 -12.03 15.75
N SER A 179 0.37 -12.69 16.20
CA SER A 179 1.19 -13.55 15.33
C SER A 179 0.45 -14.78 14.78
N ILE A 180 -0.66 -15.17 15.42
CA ILE A 180 -1.50 -16.31 15.01
C ILE A 180 -2.51 -15.86 13.92
N PHE A 181 -2.72 -14.56 13.73
CA PHE A 181 -3.70 -14.05 12.79
C PHE A 181 -3.23 -14.26 11.34
N THR A 182 -3.85 -15.23 10.65
CA THR A 182 -3.51 -15.58 9.27
C THR A 182 -4.11 -14.63 8.23
N GLY A 183 -5.07 -13.81 8.62
CA GLY A 183 -5.71 -12.83 7.73
C GLY A 183 -4.91 -11.57 7.48
N ILE A 184 -3.82 -11.36 8.22
CA ILE A 184 -2.93 -10.19 8.09
C ILE A 184 -1.53 -10.70 7.71
N ASP A 185 -0.89 -10.02 6.77
CA ASP A 185 0.49 -10.32 6.40
C ASP A 185 1.44 -10.04 7.59
N GLN A 186 2.26 -11.02 7.94
CA GLN A 186 3.13 -10.94 9.13
C GLN A 186 4.27 -9.93 8.98
N ASN A 187 4.76 -9.71 7.75
CA ASN A 187 5.80 -8.70 7.50
C ASN A 187 5.23 -7.29 7.62
N LYS A 188 3.98 -7.10 7.16
CA LYS A 188 3.22 -5.87 7.38
C LYS A 188 2.98 -5.62 8.87
N LEU A 189 2.53 -6.64 9.60
CA LEU A 189 2.32 -6.53 11.05
C LEU A 189 3.63 -6.18 11.77
N ASN A 190 4.75 -6.82 11.40
CA ASN A 190 6.07 -6.51 11.95
C ASN A 190 6.46 -5.05 11.71
N PHE A 191 6.26 -4.54 10.50
CA PHE A 191 6.51 -3.13 10.17
C PHE A 191 5.70 -2.17 11.05
N ILE A 192 4.40 -2.43 11.25
CA ILE A 192 3.56 -1.56 12.09
C ILE A 192 4.04 -1.56 13.54
N LEU A 193 4.44 -2.73 14.06
CA LEU A 193 4.94 -2.91 15.44
C LEU A 193 6.32 -2.30 15.69
N THR A 194 7.24 -2.42 14.73
CA THR A 194 8.68 -2.13 14.93
C THR A 194 9.17 -0.91 14.17
N GLY A 195 8.46 -0.49 13.12
CA GLY A 195 8.94 0.51 12.17
C GLY A 195 10.01 0.00 11.20
N GLU A 196 10.40 -1.27 11.26
CA GLU A 196 11.41 -1.84 10.36
C GLU A 196 10.85 -2.04 8.95
N GLU A 197 11.42 -1.31 7.99
CA GLU A 197 10.98 -1.36 6.59
C GLU A 197 11.26 -2.71 5.94
N ASN A 198 10.26 -3.19 5.20
CA ASN A 198 10.37 -4.36 4.35
C ASN A 198 11.04 -4.02 3.02
N ARG A 199 11.72 -5.01 2.45
CA ARG A 199 12.23 -4.95 1.06
C ARG A 199 11.10 -4.79 0.05
N ASP A 200 9.96 -5.43 0.32
CA ASP A 200 8.74 -5.19 -0.44
C ASP A 200 8.04 -3.96 0.11
N THR A 201 8.16 -2.84 -0.61
CA THR A 201 7.61 -1.55 -0.20
C THR A 201 6.09 -1.53 -0.09
N SER A 202 5.39 -2.48 -0.74
CA SER A 202 3.93 -2.60 -0.63
C SER A 202 3.45 -3.05 0.75
N LEU A 203 4.37 -3.56 1.59
CA LEU A 203 4.11 -3.98 2.97
C LEU A 203 4.43 -2.89 3.99
N ASN A 204 5.01 -1.76 3.56
CA ASN A 204 5.38 -0.63 4.41
C ASN A 204 4.23 0.37 4.56
N TYR A 205 3.02 -0.15 4.81
CA TYR A 205 1.78 0.61 5.00
C TYR A 205 1.04 0.15 6.25
N GLY A 206 0.15 0.99 6.77
CA GLY A 206 -0.75 0.63 7.86
C GLY A 206 -1.79 -0.41 7.44
N PHE A 207 -2.56 -0.92 8.39
CA PHE A 207 -3.74 -1.73 8.12
C PHE A 207 -4.66 -1.04 7.11
N ASN A 208 -5.25 -1.85 6.24
CA ASN A 208 -6.34 -1.40 5.38
C ASN A 208 -7.69 -1.83 5.97
N PHE A 209 -8.79 -1.39 5.35
CA PHE A 209 -10.14 -1.73 5.82
C PHE A 209 -10.41 -3.25 5.81
N SER A 210 -9.81 -4.02 4.90
CA SER A 210 -9.97 -5.49 4.91
C SER A 210 -9.29 -6.13 6.12
N ASP A 211 -8.13 -5.60 6.54
CA ASP A 211 -7.46 -6.02 7.77
C ASP A 211 -8.34 -5.70 9.00
N LEU A 212 -9.00 -4.52 9.03
CA LEU A 212 -9.92 -4.14 10.10
C LEU A 212 -11.16 -5.06 10.17
N VAL A 213 -11.76 -5.38 9.02
CA VAL A 213 -12.89 -6.33 8.95
C VAL A 213 -12.46 -7.69 9.50
N TYR A 214 -11.27 -8.16 9.14
CA TYR A 214 -10.72 -9.40 9.67
C TYR A 214 -10.52 -9.32 11.19
N LEU A 215 -9.89 -8.25 11.71
CA LEU A 215 -9.68 -8.04 13.14
C LEU A 215 -11.01 -8.02 13.91
N LYS A 216 -12.01 -7.32 13.41
CA LYS A 216 -13.36 -7.32 13.99
C LYS A 216 -13.95 -8.73 14.04
N SER A 217 -13.81 -9.50 12.96
CA SER A 217 -14.36 -10.85 12.88
C SER A 217 -13.75 -11.84 13.88
N VAL A 218 -12.45 -11.70 14.17
CA VAL A 218 -11.73 -12.60 15.08
C VAL A 218 -11.75 -12.13 16.53
N THR A 219 -11.87 -10.83 16.77
CA THR A 219 -11.83 -10.27 18.13
C THR A 219 -13.21 -9.93 18.71
N GLY A 220 -14.21 -9.73 17.85
CA GLY A 220 -15.54 -9.26 18.22
C GLY A 220 -15.61 -7.77 18.58
N LEU A 221 -14.51 -7.03 18.47
CA LEU A 221 -14.43 -5.62 18.83
C LEU A 221 -14.94 -4.73 17.69
N ASP A 222 -15.81 -3.78 18.03
CA ASP A 222 -16.30 -2.79 17.07
C ASP A 222 -15.27 -1.68 16.80
N TYR A 223 -15.41 -0.99 15.67
CA TYR A 223 -14.44 0.01 15.22
C TYR A 223 -14.23 1.17 16.20
N PRO A 224 -15.25 1.75 16.88
CA PRO A 224 -15.01 2.74 17.94
C PRO A 224 -14.03 2.21 19.00
N CYS A 225 -14.25 0.98 19.49
CA CYS A 225 -13.38 0.37 20.49
C CYS A 225 -11.93 0.20 20.00
N LEU A 226 -11.73 -0.08 18.71
CA LEU A 226 -10.39 -0.23 18.12
C LEU A 226 -9.64 1.09 17.99
N PHE A 227 -10.34 2.24 17.92
CA PHE A 227 -9.70 3.55 17.70
C PHE A 227 -9.75 4.47 18.93
N SER A 228 -10.90 4.67 19.54
CA SER A 228 -11.07 5.54 20.72
C SER A 228 -10.95 4.79 22.05
N GLY A 229 -11.20 3.48 22.05
CA GLY A 229 -11.28 2.66 23.27
C GLY A 229 -12.65 2.68 23.96
N THR A 230 -13.64 3.39 23.41
CA THR A 230 -15.02 3.40 23.91
C THR A 230 -15.84 2.24 23.35
N GLU A 231 -16.74 1.69 24.17
CA GLU A 231 -17.73 0.67 23.77
C GLU A 231 -18.96 1.28 23.09
#